data_AF-A0A932PZL0-F1
#
_entry.id   AF-A0A932PZL0-F1
#
_cell.length_a   1.000
_cell.length_b   1.000
_cell.length_c   1.000
_cell.angle_alpha   90.00
_cell.angle_beta   90.00
_cell.angle_gamma   90.00
#
_symmetry.space_group_name_H-M   'P 1'
#
loop_
_entity.id
_entity.type
_entity.pdbx_description
1 polymer ?
#
loop_
_entity_poly.entity_id
_entity_poly.type
_entity_poly.pdbx_seq_one_letter_code
_entity_poly.pdbx_strand_id
1 'polypeptide(L)'
;MKKKFLILIIILVLAIIAAYAPNHADASHAKGHIIVKIDDEGFNGTSGDFTIEVDQGQTIELTFQWAHQALGGEEHVMVLEGYKLEWDKINSSHQQATVKFIADKSGTFTFKCDLECDLHRHLQKGHLLVRSNNSGGANARTPTVLKVEPSEWTTKGQPILLTTILKDNQGAAVAKAIVHYYVDAEFAGTRGKMEIGVARTDANGVAFLDYRPTLDVAKQTILVESEASGIYAETAQTIEIQESAPPASSYNAAGIGLDDIRRAAPFALVGVVIAVWATYAFVLAQVLGIFLFRERR
;
A
#
# COMPACT_ATOMS: atom_id res chain seq x y z
N MET A 1 46.87 -6.15 -47.49
CA MET A 1 45.70 -6.99 -47.14
C MET A 1 45.21 -6.83 -45.70
N LYS A 2 46.07 -6.69 -44.67
CA LYS A 2 45.65 -6.68 -43.25
C LYS A 2 44.65 -5.57 -42.84
N LYS A 3 44.72 -4.37 -43.42
CA LYS A 3 43.81 -3.25 -43.08
C LYS A 3 42.35 -3.47 -43.49
N LYS A 4 42.09 -4.11 -44.63
CA LYS A 4 40.72 -4.36 -45.13
C LYS A 4 39.99 -5.45 -44.31
N PHE A 5 40.74 -6.42 -43.76
CA PHE A 5 40.18 -7.48 -42.93
C PHE A 5 39.75 -6.97 -41.55
N LEU A 6 40.51 -6.05 -40.94
CA LEU A 6 40.16 -5.44 -39.65
C LEU A 6 38.88 -4.60 -39.73
N ILE A 7 38.70 -3.84 -40.82
CA ILE A 7 37.49 -3.02 -41.03
C ILE A 7 36.24 -3.91 -41.14
N LEU A 8 36.35 -5.05 -41.82
CA LEU A 8 35.22 -5.97 -41.98
C LEU A 8 34.79 -6.60 -40.64
N ILE A 9 35.76 -6.93 -39.77
CA ILE A 9 35.48 -7.46 -38.43
C ILE A 9 34.78 -6.42 -37.56
N ILE A 10 35.22 -5.15 -37.60
CA ILE A 10 34.61 -4.08 -36.81
C ILE A 10 33.15 -3.84 -37.23
N ILE A 11 32.86 -3.86 -38.55
CA ILE A 11 31.49 -3.71 -39.07
C ILE A 11 30.61 -4.89 -38.63
N LEU A 12 31.14 -6.12 -38.68
CA LEU A 12 30.41 -7.31 -38.24
C LEU A 12 30.09 -7.26 -36.74
N VAL A 13 31.06 -6.86 -35.91
CA VAL A 13 30.87 -6.72 -34.46
C VAL A 13 29.85 -5.63 -34.14
N LEU A 14 29.90 -4.48 -34.82
CA LEU A 14 28.90 -3.42 -34.65
C LEU A 14 27.49 -3.86 -35.07
N ALA A 15 27.36 -4.64 -36.15
CA ALA A 15 26.07 -5.18 -36.57
C ALA A 15 25.49 -6.19 -35.56
N ILE A 16 26.34 -7.03 -34.95
CA ILE A 16 25.92 -7.94 -33.88
C ILE A 16 25.50 -7.15 -32.64
N ILE A 17 26.25 -6.12 -32.23
CA ILE A 17 25.89 -5.29 -31.07
C ILE A 17 24.56 -4.55 -31.30
N ALA A 18 24.34 -4.02 -32.51
CA ALA A 18 23.09 -3.34 -32.85
C ALA A 18 21.87 -4.29 -32.85
N ALA A 19 22.05 -5.57 -33.21
CA ALA A 19 20.99 -6.57 -33.16
C ALA A 19 20.64 -7.04 -31.73
N TYR A 20 21.55 -6.82 -30.77
CA TYR A 20 21.34 -7.14 -29.35
C TYR A 20 21.03 -5.91 -28.49
N ALA A 21 20.98 -4.71 -29.07
CA ALA A 21 20.50 -3.54 -28.35
C ALA A 21 19.01 -3.76 -27.99
N PRO A 22 18.61 -3.60 -26.72
CA PRO A 22 17.20 -3.67 -26.37
C PRO A 22 16.43 -2.67 -27.23
N ASN A 23 15.38 -3.14 -27.91
CA ASN A 23 14.47 -2.30 -28.66
C ASN A 23 13.78 -1.34 -27.69
N HIS A 24 14.40 -0.20 -27.43
CA HIS A 24 13.71 0.94 -26.86
C HIS A 24 12.78 1.43 -27.97
N ALA A 25 11.54 0.96 -27.96
CA ALA A 25 10.52 1.53 -28.81
C ALA A 25 10.43 3.03 -28.45
N ASP A 26 10.89 3.89 -29.37
CA ASP A 26 10.63 5.33 -29.35
C ASP A 26 9.13 5.51 -29.58
N ALA A 27 8.36 5.23 -28.54
CA ALA A 27 6.95 5.52 -28.54
C ALA A 27 6.83 7.04 -28.56
N SER A 28 6.33 7.54 -29.69
CA SER A 28 6.05 8.96 -29.93
C SER A 28 4.97 9.41 -28.93
N HIS A 29 5.40 9.76 -27.73
CA HIS A 29 4.54 10.19 -26.65
C HIS A 29 4.46 11.71 -26.67
N ALA A 30 3.29 12.23 -27.03
CA ALA A 30 2.92 13.58 -26.60
C ALA A 30 3.14 13.61 -25.07
N LYS A 31 3.98 14.53 -24.59
CA LYS A 31 4.44 14.55 -23.19
C LYS A 31 3.26 14.33 -22.23
N GLY A 32 3.27 13.20 -21.53
CA GLY A 32 2.27 12.86 -20.52
C GLY A 32 1.17 11.90 -20.96
N HIS A 33 0.90 11.65 -22.26
CA HIS A 33 -0.06 10.60 -22.68
C HIS A 33 0.66 9.40 -23.30
N ILE A 34 0.53 8.25 -22.64
CA ILE A 34 1.18 7.00 -22.98
C ILE A 34 0.12 5.95 -23.29
N ILE A 35 0.21 5.33 -24.46
CA ILE A 35 -0.66 4.22 -24.86
C ILE A 35 0.19 2.96 -24.93
N VAL A 36 -0.22 1.92 -24.19
CA VAL A 36 0.41 0.61 -24.16
C VAL A 36 -0.57 -0.41 -24.70
N LYS A 37 -0.21 -1.06 -25.81
CA LYS A 37 -0.99 -2.14 -26.39
C LYS A 37 -0.69 -3.43 -25.64
N ILE A 38 -1.74 -4.19 -25.36
CA ILE A 38 -1.67 -5.55 -24.84
C ILE A 38 -2.11 -6.49 -25.96
N ASP A 39 -1.17 -7.25 -26.51
CA ASP A 39 -1.39 -8.18 -27.61
C ASP A 39 -0.99 -9.60 -27.22
N ASP A 40 -1.03 -10.52 -28.19
CA ASP A 40 -0.78 -11.94 -27.97
C ASP A 40 0.65 -12.25 -27.47
N GLU A 41 1.58 -11.30 -27.54
CA GLU A 41 2.95 -11.46 -27.06
C GLU A 41 3.22 -10.79 -25.69
N GLY A 42 2.35 -9.88 -25.25
CA GLY A 42 2.51 -9.12 -24.02
C GLY A 42 2.26 -7.64 -24.24
N PHE A 43 3.27 -6.80 -23.96
CA PHE A 43 3.17 -5.35 -24.12
C PHE A 43 3.84 -4.90 -25.43
N ASN A 44 3.09 -4.19 -26.28
CA ASN A 44 3.58 -3.61 -27.54
C ASN A 44 4.36 -4.61 -28.42
N GLY A 45 3.88 -5.85 -28.57
CA GLY A 45 4.51 -6.90 -29.38
C GLY A 45 5.82 -7.40 -28.81
N THR A 46 5.99 -7.35 -27.49
CA THR A 46 7.22 -7.77 -26.81
C THR A 46 6.90 -8.83 -25.76
N SER A 47 7.56 -10.00 -25.88
CA SER A 47 7.45 -11.12 -24.93
C SER A 47 8.43 -11.05 -23.74
N GLY A 48 9.37 -10.11 -23.80
CA GLY A 48 10.37 -9.81 -22.77
C GLY A 48 9.93 -8.71 -21.80
N ASP A 49 10.92 -8.09 -21.16
CA ASP A 49 10.69 -6.97 -20.25
C ASP A 49 10.30 -5.72 -21.06
N PHE A 50 9.24 -5.05 -20.62
CA PHE A 50 8.75 -3.80 -21.21
C PHE A 50 8.81 -2.71 -20.15
N THR A 51 9.47 -1.59 -20.44
CA THR A 51 9.63 -0.50 -19.47
C THR A 51 9.14 0.83 -20.04
N ILE A 52 8.27 1.50 -19.30
CA ILE A 52 7.85 2.88 -19.51
C ILE A 52 8.71 3.76 -18.62
N GLU A 53 9.40 4.75 -19.19
CA GLU A 53 10.23 5.69 -18.42
C GLU A 53 9.55 7.04 -18.29
N VAL A 54 9.51 7.57 -17.06
CA VAL A 54 8.92 8.86 -16.72
C VAL A 54 9.75 9.58 -15.65
N ASP A 55 9.59 10.88 -15.52
CA ASP A 55 10.25 11.66 -14.47
C ASP A 55 9.38 11.77 -13.22
N GLN A 56 10.01 11.78 -12.04
CA GLN A 56 9.30 11.99 -10.78
C GLN A 56 8.59 13.35 -10.77
N GLY A 57 7.33 13.35 -10.32
CA GLY A 57 6.45 14.51 -10.30
C GLY A 57 5.68 14.74 -11.61
N GLN A 58 5.99 14.00 -12.68
CA GLN A 58 5.26 14.11 -13.95
C GLN A 58 3.82 13.60 -13.81
N THR A 59 2.85 14.36 -14.35
CA THR A 59 1.49 13.87 -14.54
C THR A 59 1.43 13.02 -15.80
N ILE A 60 0.89 11.81 -15.66
CA ILE A 60 0.81 10.81 -16.71
C ILE A 60 -0.65 10.41 -16.90
N GLU A 61 -1.08 10.34 -18.14
CA GLU A 61 -2.28 9.68 -18.62
C GLU A 61 -1.83 8.39 -19.31
N LEU A 62 -2.07 7.25 -18.67
CA LEU A 62 -1.65 5.93 -19.16
C LEU A 62 -2.88 5.13 -19.60
N THR A 63 -2.91 4.81 -20.88
CA THR A 63 -3.96 4.01 -21.52
C THR A 63 -3.44 2.62 -21.83
N PHE A 64 -4.09 1.58 -21.31
CA PHE A 64 -3.92 0.23 -21.82
C PHE A 64 -4.93 -0.02 -22.93
N GLN A 65 -4.46 -0.54 -24.06
CA GLN A 65 -5.27 -0.86 -25.22
C GLN A 65 -5.25 -2.38 -25.47
N TRP A 66 -6.42 -3.01 -25.49
CA TRP A 66 -6.60 -4.39 -25.92
C TRP A 66 -6.30 -4.50 -27.43
N ALA A 67 -5.37 -5.38 -27.80
CA ALA A 67 -4.86 -5.52 -29.18
C ALA A 67 -4.63 -7.00 -29.60
N HIS A 68 -5.23 -7.96 -28.89
CA HIS A 68 -5.16 -9.38 -29.25
C HIS A 68 -5.71 -9.66 -30.64
N GLN A 69 -5.07 -10.59 -31.36
CA GLN A 69 -5.53 -11.08 -32.66
C GLN A 69 -6.01 -12.52 -32.56
N ALA A 70 -5.26 -13.37 -31.84
CA ALA A 70 -5.57 -14.78 -31.67
C ALA A 70 -6.49 -15.03 -30.46
N LEU A 71 -6.37 -14.20 -29.42
CA LEU A 71 -7.01 -14.42 -28.12
C LEU A 71 -8.21 -13.48 -27.90
N GLY A 72 -9.24 -13.60 -28.75
CA GLY A 72 -10.39 -12.68 -28.76
C GLY A 72 -11.26 -12.66 -27.50
N GLY A 73 -11.15 -13.68 -26.64
CA GLY A 73 -11.90 -13.83 -25.40
C GLY A 73 -11.18 -13.35 -24.14
N GLU A 74 -9.91 -12.93 -24.25
CA GLU A 74 -9.13 -12.53 -23.07
C GLU A 74 -9.61 -11.20 -22.50
N GLU A 75 -9.61 -11.13 -21.18
CA GLU A 75 -9.92 -9.93 -20.41
C GLU A 75 -8.77 -9.61 -19.46
N HIS A 76 -8.50 -8.33 -19.24
CA HIS A 76 -7.43 -7.90 -18.33
C HIS A 76 -7.91 -6.79 -17.40
N VAL A 77 -7.48 -6.86 -16.15
CA VAL A 77 -7.56 -5.77 -15.18
C VAL A 77 -6.15 -5.44 -14.75
N MET A 78 -5.63 -4.33 -15.25
CA MET A 78 -4.25 -3.92 -14.97
C MET A 78 -4.17 -3.23 -13.61
N VAL A 79 -3.10 -3.48 -12.87
CA VAL A 79 -2.83 -2.90 -11.55
C VAL A 79 -1.39 -2.39 -11.49
N LEU A 80 -1.19 -1.23 -10.87
CA LEU A 80 0.12 -0.67 -10.54
C LEU A 80 0.21 -0.49 -9.01
N GLU A 81 0.64 -1.54 -8.31
CA GLU A 81 0.54 -1.64 -6.85
C GLU A 81 1.21 -0.51 -6.09
N GLY A 82 2.41 -0.07 -6.52
CA GLY A 82 3.14 1.01 -5.85
C GLY A 82 2.41 2.35 -5.83
N TYR A 83 1.45 2.53 -6.74
CA TYR A 83 0.57 3.69 -6.85
C TYR A 83 -0.88 3.39 -6.43
N LYS A 84 -1.20 2.14 -6.06
CA LYS A 84 -2.55 1.68 -5.74
C LYS A 84 -3.56 2.02 -6.85
N LEU A 85 -3.13 1.90 -8.12
CA LEU A 85 -3.95 2.18 -9.29
C LEU A 85 -4.46 0.88 -9.90
N GLU A 86 -5.70 0.92 -10.39
CA GLU A 86 -6.35 -0.17 -11.10
C GLU A 86 -7.12 0.38 -12.29
N TRP A 87 -6.88 -0.19 -13.46
CA TRP A 87 -7.57 0.17 -14.69
C TRP A 87 -8.93 -0.55 -14.76
N ASP A 88 -9.87 0.03 -15.51
CA ASP A 88 -11.08 -0.69 -15.86
C ASP A 88 -10.76 -1.94 -16.68
N LYS A 89 -11.65 -2.93 -16.58
CA LYS A 89 -11.51 -4.17 -17.33
C LYS A 89 -11.48 -3.87 -18.83
N ILE A 90 -10.43 -4.32 -19.50
CA ILE A 90 -10.33 -4.26 -20.95
C ILE A 90 -10.59 -5.63 -21.58
N ASN A 91 -11.29 -5.63 -22.70
CA ASN A 91 -11.61 -6.83 -23.49
C ASN A 91 -11.92 -6.41 -24.95
N SER A 92 -12.34 -7.36 -25.79
CA SER A 92 -12.66 -7.10 -27.20
C SER A 92 -13.77 -6.06 -27.42
N SER A 93 -14.66 -5.85 -26.45
CA SER A 93 -15.73 -4.84 -26.48
C SER A 93 -15.37 -3.51 -25.80
N HIS A 94 -14.46 -3.54 -24.81
CA HIS A 94 -13.95 -2.39 -24.07
C HIS A 94 -12.45 -2.32 -24.26
N GLN A 95 -12.03 -1.83 -25.43
CA GLN A 95 -10.66 -2.00 -25.89
C GLN A 95 -9.66 -1.07 -25.20
N GLN A 96 -10.10 -0.12 -24.38
CA GLN A 96 -9.21 0.84 -23.75
C GLN A 96 -9.65 1.15 -22.32
N ALA A 97 -8.67 1.27 -21.43
CA ALA A 97 -8.84 1.83 -20.10
C ALA A 97 -7.73 2.84 -19.86
N THR A 98 -8.09 4.00 -19.31
CA THR A 98 -7.16 5.11 -19.09
C THR A 98 -7.19 5.55 -17.63
N VAL A 99 -6.01 5.75 -17.05
CA VAL A 99 -5.85 6.30 -15.69
C VAL A 99 -4.91 7.49 -15.74
N LYS A 100 -5.26 8.54 -14.98
CA LYS A 100 -4.41 9.72 -14.76
C LYS A 100 -3.78 9.64 -13.38
N PHE A 101 -2.47 9.87 -13.29
CA PHE A 101 -1.76 9.89 -12.02
C PHE A 101 -0.52 10.77 -12.05
N ILE A 102 0.04 11.06 -10.87
CA ILE A 102 1.31 11.76 -10.72
C ILE A 102 2.36 10.73 -10.31
N ALA A 103 3.47 10.66 -11.04
CA ALA A 103 4.60 9.78 -10.70
C ALA A 103 5.40 10.32 -9.51
N ASP A 104 4.83 10.35 -8.32
CA ASP A 104 5.40 11.03 -7.15
C ASP A 104 6.47 10.24 -6.39
N LYS A 105 6.60 8.93 -6.63
CA LYS A 105 7.62 8.05 -6.05
C LYS A 105 8.65 7.63 -7.10
N SER A 106 9.93 7.87 -6.86
CA SER A 106 11.01 7.32 -7.70
C SER A 106 11.18 5.82 -7.48
N GLY A 107 11.50 5.07 -8.52
CA GLY A 107 11.74 3.63 -8.44
C GLY A 107 11.22 2.88 -9.67
N THR A 108 11.27 1.55 -9.60
CA THR A 108 10.69 0.66 -10.61
C THR A 108 9.45 0.00 -10.04
N PHE A 109 8.33 0.12 -10.73
CA PHE A 109 7.04 -0.42 -10.31
C PHE A 109 6.53 -1.39 -11.36
N THR A 110 6.07 -2.56 -10.94
CA THR A 110 5.63 -3.62 -11.86
C THR A 110 4.13 -3.52 -12.12
N PHE A 111 3.75 -3.63 -13.38
CA PHE A 111 2.36 -3.85 -13.78
C PHE A 111 1.97 -5.30 -13.50
N LYS A 112 0.75 -5.50 -12.99
CA LYS A 112 0.15 -6.81 -12.78
C LYS A 112 -1.19 -6.89 -13.49
N CYS A 113 -1.57 -8.08 -13.92
CA CYS A 113 -2.95 -8.39 -14.25
C CYS A 113 -3.58 -9.05 -13.02
N ASP A 114 -4.71 -8.55 -12.53
CA ASP A 114 -5.42 -9.11 -11.37
C ASP A 114 -6.38 -10.25 -11.76
N LEU A 115 -6.50 -10.54 -13.06
CA LEU A 115 -7.25 -11.68 -13.57
C LEU A 115 -6.32 -12.86 -13.88
N GLU A 116 -6.82 -14.07 -13.68
CA GLU A 116 -6.20 -15.28 -14.19
C GLU A 116 -6.48 -15.36 -15.70
N CYS A 117 -5.47 -15.05 -16.50
CA CYS A 117 -5.55 -14.99 -17.96
C CYS A 117 -4.39 -15.77 -18.60
N ASP A 118 -4.53 -16.19 -19.86
CA ASP A 118 -3.52 -17.04 -20.53
C ASP A 118 -2.17 -16.31 -20.68
N LEU A 119 -2.22 -14.97 -20.70
CA LEU A 119 -1.05 -14.10 -20.80
C LEU A 119 -0.53 -13.58 -19.46
N HIS A 120 -1.06 -14.06 -18.33
CA HIS A 120 -0.72 -13.54 -17.00
C HIS A 120 0.79 -13.49 -16.75
N ARG A 121 1.55 -14.49 -17.22
CA ARG A 121 3.02 -14.50 -17.10
C ARG A 121 3.72 -13.43 -17.94
N HIS A 122 3.18 -13.08 -19.11
CA HIS A 122 3.75 -12.05 -19.99
C HIS A 122 3.44 -10.65 -19.45
N LEU A 123 2.22 -10.46 -18.91
CA LEU A 123 1.78 -9.17 -18.37
C LEU A 123 2.47 -8.77 -17.06
N GLN A 124 3.17 -9.68 -16.39
CA GLN A 124 3.99 -9.39 -15.22
C GLN A 124 5.38 -8.80 -15.56
N LYS A 125 5.75 -8.72 -16.85
CA LYS A 125 7.05 -8.19 -17.31
C LYS A 125 7.02 -6.71 -17.68
N GLY A 126 5.90 -6.05 -17.42
CA GLY A 126 5.73 -4.62 -17.66
C GLY A 126 6.18 -3.82 -16.44
N HIS A 127 6.94 -2.76 -16.66
CA HIS A 127 7.45 -1.89 -15.61
C HIS A 127 7.23 -0.42 -15.92
N LEU A 128 6.99 0.37 -14.88
CA LEU A 128 7.10 1.82 -14.85
C LEU A 128 8.37 2.20 -14.10
N LEU A 129 9.34 2.77 -14.81
CA LEU A 129 10.55 3.36 -14.23
C LEU A 129 10.33 4.86 -14.03
N VAL A 130 10.31 5.28 -12.77
CA VAL A 130 10.21 6.68 -12.38
C VAL A 130 11.58 7.20 -11.97
N ARG A 131 12.16 8.04 -12.82
CA ARG A 131 13.48 8.65 -12.60
C ARG A 131 13.36 9.72 -11.52
N SER A 132 14.22 9.63 -10.52
CA SER A 132 14.32 10.70 -9.51
C SER A 132 14.72 12.00 -10.20
N ASN A 133 13.91 13.04 -10.01
CA ASN A 133 14.21 14.37 -10.51
C ASN A 133 14.44 15.29 -9.31
N ASN A 134 15.72 15.50 -8.97
CA ASN A 134 16.13 16.37 -7.85
C ASN A 134 15.74 17.85 -8.03
N SER A 135 15.17 18.22 -9.18
CA SER A 135 14.79 19.59 -9.52
C SER A 135 13.31 19.75 -9.90
N GLY A 136 12.53 18.67 -9.91
CA GLY A 136 11.12 18.70 -10.30
C GLY A 136 10.23 19.08 -9.12
N GLY A 137 9.58 20.25 -9.19
CA GLY A 137 8.48 20.56 -8.28
C GLY A 137 7.38 19.51 -8.44
N ALA A 138 6.98 18.86 -7.34
CA ALA A 138 5.89 17.89 -7.37
C ALA A 138 4.61 18.59 -7.84
N ASN A 139 3.96 18.03 -8.86
CA ASN A 139 2.64 18.52 -9.26
C ASN A 139 1.70 18.41 -8.06
N ALA A 140 0.98 19.51 -7.78
CA ALA A 140 -0.01 19.50 -6.72
C ALA A 140 -1.14 18.54 -7.10
N ARG A 141 -1.51 17.66 -6.16
CA ARG A 141 -2.67 16.77 -6.32
C ARG A 141 -3.97 17.58 -6.31
N THR A 142 -4.96 17.11 -7.06
CA THR A 142 -6.31 17.67 -7.09
C THR A 142 -6.98 17.48 -5.73
N PRO A 143 -7.38 18.56 -5.04
CA PRO A 143 -8.08 18.45 -3.76
C PRO A 143 -9.38 17.67 -3.89
N THR A 144 -9.71 16.90 -2.85
CA THR A 144 -10.92 16.08 -2.77
C THR A 144 -11.77 16.47 -1.56
N VAL A 145 -13.08 16.25 -1.70
CA VAL A 145 -14.08 16.47 -0.66
C VAL A 145 -14.67 15.12 -0.28
N LEU A 146 -14.51 14.75 0.99
CA LEU A 146 -15.09 13.56 1.59
C LEU A 146 -16.35 13.95 2.35
N LYS A 147 -17.43 13.21 2.13
CA LYS A 147 -18.67 13.29 2.91
C LYS A 147 -19.05 11.91 3.43
N VAL A 148 -19.28 11.79 4.72
CA VAL A 148 -19.67 10.55 5.39
C VAL A 148 -21.03 10.76 6.05
N GLU A 149 -21.96 9.84 5.81
CA GLU A 149 -23.29 9.82 6.42
C GLU A 149 -23.59 8.40 6.93
N PRO A 150 -23.81 8.22 8.23
CA PRO A 150 -24.30 6.96 8.75
C PRO A 150 -25.79 6.80 8.42
N SER A 151 -26.26 5.56 8.25
CA SER A 151 -27.69 5.25 8.09
C SER A 151 -28.52 5.73 9.29
N GLU A 152 -27.93 5.68 10.49
CA GLU A 152 -28.52 6.17 11.74
C GLU A 152 -27.44 6.84 12.60
N TRP A 153 -27.75 8.02 13.17
CA TRP A 153 -26.84 8.73 14.09
C TRP A 153 -26.92 8.19 15.52
N THR A 154 -28.00 7.48 15.86
CA THR A 154 -28.18 6.87 17.17
C THR A 154 -28.41 5.38 17.04
N THR A 155 -27.47 4.60 17.55
CA THR A 155 -27.44 3.14 17.45
C THR A 155 -27.93 2.50 18.75
N LYS A 156 -28.40 1.26 18.65
CA LYS A 156 -28.80 0.41 19.80
C LYS A 156 -27.98 -0.88 19.80
N GLY A 157 -26.66 -0.77 19.56
CA GLY A 157 -25.78 -1.89 19.23
C GLY A 157 -26.13 -2.63 17.92
N GLN A 158 -26.99 -2.03 17.08
CA GLN A 158 -27.35 -2.55 15.77
C GLN A 158 -26.27 -2.16 14.74
N PRO A 159 -26.04 -2.99 13.71
CA PRO A 159 -25.19 -2.59 12.59
C PRO A 159 -25.73 -1.34 11.90
N ILE A 160 -24.84 -0.46 11.49
CA ILE A 160 -25.13 0.73 10.69
C ILE A 160 -24.33 0.71 9.40
N LEU A 161 -24.93 1.27 8.35
CA LEU A 161 -24.26 1.46 7.08
C LEU A 161 -23.61 2.85 7.04
N LEU A 162 -22.28 2.90 6.99
CA LEU A 162 -21.54 4.13 6.73
C LEU A 162 -21.46 4.35 5.23
N THR A 163 -22.12 5.39 4.72
CA THR A 163 -22.05 5.79 3.31
C THR A 163 -21.04 6.91 3.17
N THR A 164 -20.05 6.73 2.32
CA THR A 164 -19.00 7.72 2.05
C THR A 164 -19.07 8.15 0.60
N ILE A 165 -19.06 9.46 0.35
CA ILE A 165 -19.08 10.06 -0.98
C ILE A 165 -17.79 10.86 -1.14
N LEU A 166 -16.99 10.51 -2.13
CA LEU A 166 -15.74 11.18 -2.48
C LEU A 166 -15.88 11.89 -3.83
N LYS A 167 -15.66 13.20 -3.82
CA LYS A 167 -15.68 14.04 -5.02
C LYS A 167 -14.41 14.86 -5.13
N ASP A 168 -14.05 15.26 -6.35
CA ASP A 168 -13.03 16.28 -6.54
C ASP A 168 -13.58 17.69 -6.25
N ASN A 169 -12.72 18.70 -6.34
CA ASN A 169 -13.10 20.09 -6.13
C ASN A 169 -14.01 20.68 -7.23
N GLN A 170 -14.26 19.97 -8.33
CA GLN A 170 -15.28 20.31 -9.34
C GLN A 170 -16.60 19.56 -9.10
N GLY A 171 -16.66 18.67 -8.10
CA GLY A 171 -17.83 17.86 -7.79
C GLY A 171 -17.95 16.57 -8.62
N ALA A 172 -16.94 16.21 -9.43
CA ALA A 172 -16.92 14.95 -10.13
C ALA A 172 -16.61 13.80 -9.17
N ALA A 173 -17.17 12.64 -9.45
CA ALA A 173 -16.96 11.43 -8.65
C ALA A 173 -15.51 10.94 -8.77
N VAL A 174 -14.92 10.56 -7.63
CA VAL A 174 -13.60 9.92 -7.59
C VAL A 174 -13.80 8.42 -7.40
N ALA A 175 -13.75 7.67 -8.50
CA ALA A 175 -13.95 6.22 -8.51
C ALA A 175 -12.69 5.45 -8.07
N LYS A 176 -12.90 4.22 -7.58
CA LYS A 176 -11.85 3.26 -7.17
C LYS A 176 -10.88 3.74 -6.10
N ALA A 177 -11.18 4.84 -5.41
CA ALA A 177 -10.37 5.32 -4.30
C ALA A 177 -10.55 4.41 -3.08
N ILE A 178 -9.45 4.16 -2.37
CA ILE A 178 -9.47 3.41 -1.11
C ILE A 178 -9.83 4.36 0.02
N VAL A 179 -10.78 3.93 0.85
CA VAL A 179 -11.28 4.66 2.02
C VAL A 179 -11.10 3.78 3.24
N HIS A 180 -10.33 4.26 4.21
CA HIS A 180 -10.12 3.62 5.49
C HIS A 180 -11.06 4.22 6.54
N TYR A 181 -11.59 3.36 7.39
CA TYR A 181 -12.49 3.74 8.47
C TYR A 181 -11.83 3.37 9.78
N TYR A 182 -11.73 4.35 10.68
CA TYR A 182 -11.15 4.21 11.99
C TYR A 182 -12.14 4.63 13.06
N VAL A 183 -12.13 3.96 14.21
CA VAL A 183 -12.82 4.42 15.42
C VAL A 183 -11.80 4.74 16.50
N ASP A 184 -12.02 5.81 17.25
CA ASP A 184 -11.23 6.10 18.44
C ASP A 184 -11.53 5.03 19.51
N ALA A 185 -10.48 4.38 20.01
CA ALA A 185 -10.58 3.34 21.01
C ALA A 185 -9.54 3.55 22.13
N GLU A 186 -9.87 3.10 23.34
CA GLU A 186 -8.95 3.06 24.46
C GLU A 186 -8.74 1.60 24.89
N PHE A 187 -7.48 1.14 24.87
CA PHE A 187 -7.11 -0.20 25.28
C PHE A 187 -6.04 -0.13 26.38
N ALA A 188 -6.36 -0.70 27.56
CA ALA A 188 -5.47 -0.70 28.72
C ALA A 188 -4.91 0.70 29.08
N GLY A 189 -5.76 1.74 29.03
CA GLY A 189 -5.39 3.13 29.32
C GLY A 189 -4.61 3.83 28.19
N THR A 190 -4.43 3.18 27.03
CA THR A 190 -3.79 3.79 25.85
C THR A 190 -4.85 4.11 24.80
N ARG A 191 -4.93 5.38 24.39
CA ARG A 191 -5.83 5.82 23.32
C ARG A 191 -5.17 5.66 21.96
N GLY A 192 -5.94 5.21 20.98
CA GLY A 192 -5.50 5.06 19.60
C GLY A 192 -6.66 4.94 18.63
N LYS A 193 -6.35 4.90 17.35
CA LYS A 193 -7.31 4.60 16.27
C LYS A 193 -7.31 3.11 16.01
N MET A 194 -8.49 2.50 15.96
CA MET A 194 -8.68 1.11 15.54
C MET A 194 -9.31 1.10 14.15
N GLU A 195 -8.69 0.43 13.18
CA GLU A 195 -9.30 0.26 11.85
C GLU A 195 -10.52 -0.66 11.96
N ILE A 196 -11.68 -0.15 11.54
CA ILE A 196 -12.95 -0.90 11.54
C ILE A 196 -13.29 -1.45 10.16
N GLY A 197 -12.62 -0.97 9.10
CA GLY A 197 -12.77 -1.51 7.76
C GLY A 197 -12.11 -0.66 6.68
N VAL A 198 -12.07 -1.22 5.47
CA VAL A 198 -11.60 -0.56 4.25
C VAL A 198 -12.65 -0.80 3.18
N ALA A 199 -12.99 0.25 2.44
CA ALA A 199 -13.90 0.15 1.30
C ALA A 199 -13.28 0.87 0.08
N ARG A 200 -13.81 0.57 -1.10
CA ARG A 200 -13.41 1.20 -2.35
C ARG A 200 -14.60 1.93 -2.97
N THR A 201 -14.38 3.14 -3.47
CA THR A 201 -15.44 3.91 -4.12
C THR A 201 -15.84 3.29 -5.46
N ASP A 202 -17.13 3.30 -5.75
CA ASP A 202 -17.70 2.87 -7.03
C ASP A 202 -17.54 3.94 -8.13
N ALA A 203 -18.16 3.73 -9.30
CA ALA A 203 -18.14 4.69 -10.40
C ALA A 203 -18.79 6.06 -10.06
N ASN A 204 -19.63 6.12 -9.03
CA ASN A 204 -20.28 7.34 -8.54
C ASN A 204 -19.48 8.00 -7.41
N GLY A 205 -18.31 7.46 -7.05
CA GLY A 205 -17.48 7.96 -5.95
C GLY A 205 -18.06 7.58 -4.59
N VAL A 206 -18.89 6.54 -4.51
CA VAL A 206 -19.55 6.10 -3.28
C VAL A 206 -18.93 4.82 -2.75
N ALA A 207 -18.63 4.79 -1.46
CA ALA A 207 -18.18 3.61 -0.72
C ALA A 207 -19.13 3.32 0.44
N PHE A 208 -19.28 2.04 0.79
CA PHE A 208 -20.14 1.57 1.86
C PHE A 208 -19.36 0.68 2.82
N LEU A 209 -19.56 0.88 4.12
CA LEU A 209 -19.06 -0.01 5.17
C LEU A 209 -20.18 -0.37 6.14
N ASP A 210 -20.47 -1.65 6.31
CA ASP A 210 -21.35 -2.14 7.37
C ASP A 210 -20.54 -2.22 8.67
N TYR A 211 -20.88 -1.36 9.64
CA TYR A 211 -20.19 -1.26 10.91
C TYR A 211 -21.13 -1.63 12.05
N ARG A 212 -20.73 -2.61 12.86
CA ARG A 212 -21.39 -2.92 14.13
C ARG A 212 -20.60 -2.31 15.28
N PRO A 213 -21.16 -1.34 16.01
CA PRO A 213 -20.51 -0.76 17.17
C PRO A 213 -20.19 -1.81 18.25
N THR A 214 -18.96 -1.80 18.75
CA THR A 214 -18.47 -2.79 19.75
C THR A 214 -17.87 -2.16 21.01
N LEU A 215 -17.73 -0.82 21.04
CA LEU A 215 -17.14 -0.12 22.17
C LEU A 215 -18.20 0.24 23.22
N ASP A 216 -17.87 0.01 24.48
CA ASP A 216 -18.69 0.34 25.66
C ASP A 216 -18.64 1.85 25.99
N VAL A 217 -18.98 2.67 25.01
CA VAL A 217 -18.99 4.14 25.12
C VAL A 217 -20.25 4.71 24.47
N ALA A 218 -20.83 5.73 25.11
CA ALA A 218 -22.05 6.37 24.62
C ALA A 218 -21.86 7.14 23.30
N LYS A 219 -20.64 7.54 22.97
CA LYS A 219 -20.29 8.29 21.76
C LYS A 219 -19.06 7.68 21.13
N GLN A 220 -19.13 7.36 19.84
CA GLN A 220 -17.99 6.84 19.08
C GLN A 220 -17.61 7.85 18.02
N THR A 221 -16.34 8.24 18.03
CA THR A 221 -15.77 9.11 17.01
C THR A 221 -15.20 8.25 15.90
N ILE A 222 -15.74 8.39 14.70
CA ILE A 222 -15.31 7.67 13.51
C ILE A 222 -14.57 8.64 12.61
N LEU A 223 -13.33 8.30 12.29
CA LEU A 223 -12.53 9.01 11.32
C LEU A 223 -12.48 8.20 10.03
N VAL A 224 -12.86 8.83 8.94
CA VAL A 224 -12.80 8.25 7.61
C VAL A 224 -11.74 8.99 6.82
N GLU A 225 -10.78 8.27 6.26
CA GLU A 225 -9.65 8.81 5.51
C GLU A 225 -9.67 8.20 4.10
N SER A 226 -9.61 9.03 3.06
CA SER A 226 -9.32 8.59 1.71
C SER A 226 -7.84 8.81 1.43
N GLU A 227 -7.17 7.73 1.01
CA GLU A 227 -5.77 7.82 0.64
C GLU A 227 -5.58 8.56 -0.69
N ALA A 228 -4.42 9.20 -0.82
CA ALA A 228 -4.07 9.90 -2.04
C ALA A 228 -3.87 8.90 -3.21
N SER A 229 -4.78 8.87 -4.19
CA SER A 229 -4.74 7.97 -5.35
C SER A 229 -4.76 8.72 -6.68
N GLY A 230 -3.93 8.29 -7.64
CA GLY A 230 -3.86 8.89 -8.96
C GLY A 230 -3.42 10.35 -8.93
N ILE A 231 -4.28 11.24 -9.43
CA ILE A 231 -4.10 12.70 -9.34
C ILE A 231 -4.72 13.31 -8.09
N TYR A 232 -5.45 12.54 -7.29
CA TYR A 232 -6.26 13.05 -6.19
C TYR A 232 -5.48 13.10 -4.87
N ALA A 233 -5.75 14.14 -4.08
CA ALA A 233 -5.19 14.33 -2.76
C ALA A 233 -5.90 13.48 -1.71
N GLU A 234 -5.20 13.21 -0.61
CA GLU A 234 -5.82 12.63 0.58
C GLU A 234 -6.83 13.60 1.20
N THR A 235 -7.85 13.05 1.84
CA THR A 235 -8.87 13.83 2.53
C THR A 235 -9.43 13.01 3.68
N ALA A 236 -9.88 13.66 4.73
CA ALA A 236 -10.38 13.00 5.92
C ALA A 236 -11.60 13.72 6.49
N GLN A 237 -12.51 12.96 7.08
CA GLN A 237 -13.66 13.49 7.78
C GLN A 237 -13.91 12.71 9.06
N THR A 238 -14.20 13.44 10.13
CA THR A 238 -14.63 12.87 11.40
C THR A 238 -16.13 13.04 11.57
N ILE A 239 -16.81 11.97 11.99
CA ILE A 239 -18.21 11.98 12.41
C ILE A 239 -18.32 11.39 13.82
N GLU A 240 -19.40 11.73 14.52
CA GLU A 240 -19.72 11.14 15.83
C GLU A 240 -21.05 10.39 15.71
N ILE A 241 -21.08 9.13 16.14
CA ILE A 241 -22.32 8.38 16.32
C ILE A 241 -22.59 8.19 17.81
N GLN A 242 -23.86 8.08 18.18
CA GLN A 242 -24.29 7.94 19.58
C GLN A 242 -24.89 6.55 19.82
N GLU A 243 -24.47 5.87 20.89
CA GLU A 243 -25.15 4.69 21.39
C GLU A 243 -26.25 5.11 22.37
N SER A 244 -27.48 4.65 22.14
CA SER A 244 -28.62 4.88 23.05
C SER A 244 -28.45 4.21 24.42
N ALA A 245 -27.73 3.09 24.44
CA ALA A 245 -27.26 2.40 25.62
C ALA A 245 -25.93 1.75 25.26
N PRO A 246 -24.96 1.66 26.19
CA PRO A 246 -23.69 1.03 25.87
C PRO A 246 -23.93 -0.41 25.41
N PRO A 247 -23.47 -0.79 24.20
CA PRO A 247 -23.70 -2.12 23.67
C PRO A 247 -23.06 -3.13 24.62
N ALA A 248 -23.72 -4.28 24.80
CA ALA A 248 -23.10 -5.38 25.54
C ALA A 248 -21.75 -5.69 24.91
N SER A 249 -20.66 -5.54 25.68
CA SER A 249 -19.32 -5.72 25.17
C SER A 249 -19.20 -7.08 24.48
N SER A 250 -18.83 -7.09 23.19
CA SER A 250 -18.67 -8.32 22.41
C SER A 250 -17.44 -9.11 22.84
N TYR A 251 -16.56 -8.48 23.61
CA TYR A 251 -15.40 -9.08 24.22
C TYR A 251 -15.47 -8.89 25.73
N ASN A 252 -15.31 -9.99 26.47
CA ASN A 252 -14.79 -9.85 27.82
C ASN A 252 -13.30 -9.58 27.62
N ALA A 253 -12.86 -8.35 27.89
CA ALA A 253 -11.43 -8.09 28.03
C ALA A 253 -10.93 -9.13 29.04
N ALA A 254 -10.15 -10.10 28.57
CA ALA A 254 -9.54 -11.07 29.47
C ALA A 254 -8.86 -10.23 30.54
N GLY A 255 -9.33 -10.33 31.79
CA GLY A 255 -8.78 -9.57 32.90
C GLY A 255 -7.27 -9.72 32.79
N ILE A 256 -6.56 -8.60 32.63
CA ILE A 256 -5.19 -8.53 32.14
C ILE A 256 -4.40 -9.61 32.88
N GLY A 257 -4.19 -10.78 32.24
CA GLY A 257 -3.85 -12.03 32.93
C GLY A 257 -2.44 -12.06 33.52
N LEU A 258 -1.80 -10.90 33.50
CA LEU A 258 -0.46 -10.63 33.96
C LEU A 258 -0.47 -9.52 35.02
N ASP A 259 -1.60 -9.01 35.51
CA ASP A 259 -1.58 -7.96 36.54
C ASP A 259 -0.95 -8.47 37.83
N ASP A 260 -1.27 -9.70 38.25
CA ASP A 260 -0.61 -10.33 39.39
C ASP A 260 0.89 -10.55 39.13
N ILE A 261 1.26 -10.95 37.91
CA ILE A 261 2.66 -11.15 37.52
C ILE A 261 3.39 -9.81 37.41
N ARG A 262 2.80 -8.76 36.86
CA ARG A 262 3.36 -7.40 36.78
C ARG A 262 3.50 -6.79 38.15
N ARG A 263 2.57 -7.05 39.07
CA ARG A 263 2.65 -6.61 40.46
C ARG A 263 3.74 -7.35 41.22
N ALA A 264 3.93 -8.64 40.95
CA ALA A 264 4.97 -9.46 41.57
C ALA A 264 6.36 -9.28 40.92
N ALA A 265 6.44 -8.89 39.66
CA ALA A 265 7.67 -8.83 38.87
C ALA A 265 8.76 -7.93 39.49
N PRO A 266 8.47 -6.73 40.01
CA PRO A 266 9.48 -5.92 40.70
C PRO A 266 10.06 -6.64 41.91
N PHE A 267 9.22 -7.33 42.70
CA PHE A 267 9.66 -8.06 43.87
C PHE A 267 10.47 -9.30 43.49
N ALA A 268 10.06 -10.03 42.46
CA ALA A 268 10.82 -11.16 41.92
C ALA A 268 12.19 -10.71 41.40
N LEU A 269 12.24 -9.60 40.66
CA LEU A 269 13.49 -9.00 40.19
C LEU A 269 14.40 -8.58 41.35
N VAL A 270 13.86 -7.91 42.36
CA VAL A 270 14.60 -7.57 43.60
C VAL A 270 15.12 -8.84 44.28
N GLY A 271 14.32 -9.90 44.36
CA GLY A 271 14.73 -11.20 44.90
C GLY A 271 15.91 -11.81 44.14
N VAL A 272 15.88 -11.78 42.80
CA VAL A 272 17.00 -12.25 41.96
C VAL A 272 18.25 -11.42 42.19
N VAL A 273 18.13 -10.09 42.26
CA VAL A 273 19.26 -9.19 42.53
C VAL A 273 19.87 -9.48 43.91
N ILE A 274 19.04 -9.63 44.95
CA ILE A 274 19.50 -10.01 46.30
C ILE A 274 20.22 -11.36 46.28
N ALA A 275 19.68 -12.37 45.59
CA ALA A 275 20.29 -13.68 45.49
C ALA A 275 21.68 -13.64 44.83
N VAL A 276 21.85 -12.84 43.78
CA VAL A 276 23.15 -12.63 43.11
C VAL A 276 24.15 -11.95 44.03
N TRP A 277 23.74 -10.94 44.80
CA TRP A 277 24.65 -10.29 45.76
C TRP A 277 25.02 -11.21 46.92
N ALA A 278 24.08 -12.03 47.40
CA ALA A 278 24.33 -13.00 48.46
C ALA A 278 25.36 -14.06 48.03
N THR A 279 25.32 -14.54 46.78
CA THR A 279 26.31 -15.49 46.27
C THR A 279 27.71 -14.85 46.16
N TYR A 280 27.82 -13.59 45.68
CA TYR A 280 29.10 -12.87 45.70
C TYR A 280 29.66 -12.67 47.12
N ALA A 281 28.81 -12.27 48.06
CA ALA A 281 29.20 -12.11 49.47
C ALA A 281 29.68 -13.44 50.08
N PHE A 282 29.02 -14.55 49.76
CA PHE A 282 29.43 -15.89 50.18
C PHE A 282 30.81 -16.27 49.62
N VAL A 283 31.05 -16.06 48.32
CA VAL A 283 32.35 -16.32 47.70
C VAL A 283 33.46 -15.50 48.35
N LEU A 284 33.23 -14.20 48.60
CA LEU A 284 34.19 -13.34 49.31
C LEU A 284 34.50 -13.85 50.73
N ALA A 285 33.47 -14.31 51.46
CA ALA A 285 33.66 -14.89 52.79
C ALA A 285 34.51 -16.16 52.76
N GLN A 286 34.30 -17.04 51.76
CA GLN A 286 35.14 -18.23 51.56
C GLN A 286 36.60 -17.87 51.25
N VAL A 287 36.82 -16.89 50.38
CA VAL A 287 38.17 -16.40 50.04
C VAL A 287 38.87 -15.82 51.27
N LEU A 288 38.20 -14.95 52.04
CA LEU A 288 38.74 -14.39 53.28
C LEU A 288 39.03 -15.47 54.31
N GLY A 289 38.16 -16.48 54.43
CA GLY A 289 38.38 -17.64 55.29
C GLY A 289 39.67 -18.38 54.95
N ILE A 290 39.95 -18.60 53.66
CA ILE A 290 41.20 -19.22 53.19
C ILE A 290 42.42 -18.38 53.57
N PHE A 291 42.36 -17.06 53.39
CA PHE A 291 43.46 -16.17 53.75
C PHE A 291 43.74 -16.15 55.26
N LEU A 292 42.70 -16.02 56.08
CA LEU A 292 42.82 -15.98 57.54
C LEU A 292 43.34 -17.30 58.13
N PHE A 293 42.97 -18.44 57.55
CA PHE A 293 43.50 -19.74 58.00
C PHE A 293 44.95 -19.98 57.56
N ARG A 294 45.41 -19.35 56.48
CA ARG A 294 46.79 -19.47 55.99
C ARG A 294 47.80 -18.78 56.90
N GLU A 295 47.44 -17.70 57.58
CA GLU A 295 48.32 -17.02 58.55
C GLU A 295 48.49 -17.76 59.88
N ARG A 296 47.66 -18.79 60.16
CA ARG A 296 47.72 -19.57 61.41
C ARG A 296 48.46 -20.91 61.28
N ARG A 297 49.07 -21.20 60.13
CA ARG A 297 49.98 -22.34 59.93
C ARG A 297 51.38 -21.84 59.67
#